data_AF-A0A2N2G143-F1
#
_entry.id   AF-A0A2N2G143-F1
#
_cell.length_a   1.000
_cell.length_b   1.000
_cell.length_c   1.000
_cell.angle_alpha   90.00
_cell.angle_beta   90.00
_cell.angle_gamma   90.00
#
_symmetry.space_group_name_H-M   'P 1'
#
loop_
_entity.id
_entity.type
_entity.pdbx_description
1 polymer ?
#
loop_
_entity_poly.entity_id
_entity_poly.type
_entity_poly.pdbx_seq_one_letter_code
_entity_poly.pdbx_strand_id
1 'polypeptide(L)'
;MSNELNTNEPKHKGKLVALDSLSLGISMVVAVAIGVGIGLLLKNWTGEAWTLWIGLLLGILAAFNNVYKAYKRAQKEYEGMENDPRYAHRAKYGDTKEDDDDN
;
A
#
# COMPACT_ATOMS: atom_id res chain seq x y z
N MET A 1 -4.22 36.49 13.89
CA MET A 1 -3.10 35.53 14.00
C MET A 1 -3.38 34.38 13.04
N SER A 2 -2.94 34.51 11.79
CA SER A 2 -3.11 33.47 10.76
C SER A 2 -2.10 32.36 11.01
N ASN A 3 -2.58 31.17 11.41
CA ASN A 3 -1.74 29.97 11.52
C ASN A 3 -1.34 29.53 10.11
N GLU A 4 -0.11 29.85 9.72
CA GLU A 4 0.53 29.28 8.54
C GLU A 4 0.76 27.78 8.78
N LEU A 5 -0.13 26.95 8.24
CA LEU A 5 0.09 25.52 8.15
C LEU A 5 1.20 25.28 7.13
N ASN A 6 2.42 25.13 7.65
CA ASN A 6 3.61 24.78 6.89
C ASN A 6 3.48 23.33 6.38
N THR A 7 2.72 23.14 5.30
CA THR A 7 2.65 21.86 4.59
C THR A 7 3.95 21.68 3.83
N ASN A 8 4.99 21.21 4.53
CA ASN A 8 6.23 20.74 3.93
C ASN A 8 5.93 19.43 3.20
N GLU A 9 5.27 19.52 2.06
CA GLU A 9 5.17 18.41 1.13
C GLU A 9 6.58 18.07 0.66
N PRO A 10 7.09 16.84 0.92
CA PRO A 10 8.43 16.51 0.49
C PRO A 10 8.50 16.61 -1.04
N LYS A 11 9.49 17.33 -1.55
CA LYS A 11 9.73 17.58 -2.99
C LYS A 11 9.83 16.29 -3.83
N HIS A 12 9.93 15.12 -3.18
CA HIS A 12 10.10 13.79 -3.79
C HIS A 12 8.97 12.79 -3.45
N LYS A 13 7.74 13.26 -3.17
CA LYS A 13 6.56 12.39 -2.91
C LYS A 13 6.43 11.20 -3.87
N GLY A 14 6.61 11.40 -5.17
CA GLY A 14 6.50 10.32 -6.16
C GLY A 14 7.49 9.17 -5.95
N LYS A 15 8.73 9.47 -5.54
CA LYS A 15 9.73 8.44 -5.21
C LYS A 15 9.36 7.67 -3.94
N LEU A 16 8.77 8.35 -2.95
CA LEU A 16 8.34 7.74 -1.69
C LEU A 16 7.19 6.75 -1.92
N VAL A 17 6.19 7.14 -2.72
CA VAL A 17 5.05 6.27 -3.06
C VAL A 17 5.48 5.06 -3.88
N ALA A 18 6.39 5.26 -4.85
CA ALA A 18 6.95 4.17 -5.64
C ALA A 18 7.74 3.19 -4.76
N LEU A 19 8.52 3.69 -3.81
CA LEU A 19 9.28 2.87 -2.88
C LEU A 19 8.37 2.07 -1.93
N ASP A 20 7.26 2.67 -1.47
CA ASP A 20 6.30 1.99 -0.60
C ASP A 20 5.60 0.82 -1.32
N SER A 21 5.20 1.04 -2.57
CA SER A 21 4.60 0.00 -3.42
C SER A 21 5.59 -1.15 -3.71
N LEU A 22 6.85 -0.82 -3.97
CA LEU A 22 7.92 -1.80 -4.16
C LEU A 22 8.21 -2.58 -2.87
N SER A 23 8.26 -1.89 -1.74
CA SER A 23 8.45 -2.49 -0.41
C SER A 23 7.35 -3.51 -0.09
N LEU A 24 6.09 -3.19 -0.44
CA LEU A 24 4.97 -4.11 -0.30
C LEU A 24 5.11 -5.35 -1.20
N GLY A 25 5.55 -5.19 -2.45
CA GLY A 25 5.81 -6.33 -3.33
C GLY A 25 6.92 -7.24 -2.77
N ILE A 26 8.01 -6.66 -2.26
CA ILE A 26 9.11 -7.40 -1.65
C ILE A 26 8.64 -8.14 -0.39
N SER A 27 7.80 -7.52 0.45
CA SER A 27 7.31 -8.17 1.67
C SER A 27 6.53 -9.45 1.37
N MET A 28 5.75 -9.47 0.28
CA MET A 28 5.04 -10.67 -0.17
C MET A 28 6.00 -11.79 -0.58
N VAL A 29 7.03 -11.47 -1.36
CA VAL A 29 8.05 -12.44 -1.80
C VAL A 29 8.79 -13.01 -0.59
N VAL A 30 9.19 -12.15 0.35
CA VAL A 30 9.87 -12.56 1.59
C VAL A 30 8.97 -13.48 2.44
N ALA A 31 7.69 -13.16 2.59
CA ALA A 31 6.75 -13.99 3.35
C ALA A 31 6.59 -15.39 2.73
N VAL A 32 6.47 -15.47 1.40
CA VAL A 32 6.40 -16.76 0.68
C VAL A 32 7.72 -17.52 0.80
N ALA A 33 8.87 -16.85 0.65
CA ALA A 33 10.19 -17.47 0.79
C ALA A 33 10.40 -18.06 2.20
N ILE A 34 9.96 -17.36 3.25
CA ILE A 34 9.97 -17.87 4.62
C ILE A 34 9.05 -19.09 4.75
N GLY A 35 7.83 -19.04 4.19
CA GLY A 35 6.92 -20.18 4.18
C GLY A 35 7.52 -21.42 3.51
N VAL A 36 8.14 -21.24 2.33
CA VAL A 36 8.86 -22.31 1.62
C VAL A 36 10.05 -22.81 2.44
N GLY A 37 10.81 -21.91 3.09
CA GLY A 37 11.92 -22.27 3.97
C GLY A 37 11.47 -23.14 5.16
N ILE A 38 10.34 -22.80 5.78
CA ILE A 38 9.69 -23.62 6.81
C ILE A 38 9.26 -24.98 6.25
N GLY A 39 8.67 -25.00 5.05
CA GLY A 39 8.29 -26.23 4.36
C GLY A 39 9.49 -27.15 4.11
N LEU A 40 10.62 -26.58 3.66
CA LEU A 40 11.86 -27.32 3.43
C LEU A 40 12.44 -27.87 4.74
N LEU A 41 12.39 -27.08 5.82
CA LEU A 41 12.82 -27.53 7.14
C LEU A 41 11.97 -28.70 7.63
N LEU A 42 10.64 -28.61 7.47
CA LEU A 42 9.72 -29.70 7.80
C LEU A 42 9.96 -30.95 6.95
N LYS A 43 10.19 -30.78 5.64
CA LYS A 43 10.52 -31.89 4.73
C LYS A 43 11.79 -32.61 5.19
N ASN A 44 12.81 -31.89 5.63
CA ASN A 44 14.04 -32.50 6.14
C ASN A 44 13.83 -33.30 7.42
N TRP A 45 12.83 -32.95 8.24
CA TRP A 45 12.51 -33.67 9.49
C TRP A 45 11.57 -34.85 9.28
N THR A 46 10.51 -34.67 8.48
CA THR A 46 9.49 -35.70 8.26
C THR A 46 9.82 -36.64 7.11
N GLY A 47 10.73 -36.27 6.20
CA GLY A 47 11.05 -37.03 4.99
C GLY A 47 9.99 -36.93 3.89
N GLU A 48 8.84 -36.31 4.20
CA GLU A 48 7.66 -36.30 3.34
C GLU A 48 7.57 -35.01 2.51
N ALA A 49 7.46 -35.16 1.19
CA ALA A 49 7.43 -34.03 0.26
C ALA A 49 6.15 -33.18 0.37
N TRP A 50 5.05 -33.73 0.88
CA TRP A 50 3.78 -33.01 1.00
C TRP A 50 3.84 -31.85 2.00
N THR A 51 4.81 -31.87 2.93
CA THR A 51 5.01 -30.80 3.91
C THR A 51 5.45 -29.45 3.29
N LEU A 52 5.99 -29.47 2.07
CA LEU A 52 6.28 -28.24 1.31
C LEU A 52 5.03 -27.40 1.06
N TRP A 53 3.89 -28.06 0.82
CA TRP A 53 2.62 -27.38 0.59
C TRP A 53 2.10 -26.68 1.85
N ILE A 54 2.38 -27.23 3.04
CA ILE A 54 2.02 -26.58 4.30
C ILE A 54 2.77 -25.26 4.42
N GLY A 55 4.10 -25.29 4.23
CA GLY A 55 4.93 -24.09 4.30
C GLY A 55 4.52 -23.04 3.26
N LEU A 56 4.27 -23.46 2.02
CA LEU A 56 3.80 -22.59 0.95
C LEU A 56 2.45 -21.94 1.29
N LEU A 57 1.50 -22.73 1.79
CA LEU A 57 0.16 -22.25 2.14
C LEU A 57 0.23 -21.23 3.28
N LEU A 58 1.04 -21.49 4.32
CA LEU A 58 1.29 -20.53 5.39
C LEU A 58 1.96 -19.25 4.89
N GLY A 59 2.92 -19.35 3.97
CA GLY A 59 3.58 -18.21 3.34
C GLY A 59 2.60 -17.32 2.55
N ILE A 60 1.72 -17.95 1.76
CA ILE A 60 0.67 -17.23 1.00
C ILE A 60 -0.31 -16.54 1.95
N LEU A 61 -0.78 -17.24 2.99
CA LEU A 61 -1.68 -16.64 3.99
C LEU A 61 -1.03 -15.45 4.71
N ALA A 62 0.26 -15.54 5.04
CA ALA A 62 1.01 -14.45 5.65
C ALA A 62 1.15 -13.24 4.72
N ALA A 63 1.47 -13.47 3.44
CA ALA A 63 1.53 -12.42 2.43
C ALA A 63 0.18 -11.72 2.27
N PHE A 64 -0.92 -12.49 2.15
CA PHE A 64 -2.28 -11.94 2.05
C PHE A 64 -2.64 -11.06 3.25
N ASN A 65 -2.34 -11.53 4.47
CA ASN A 65 -2.63 -10.78 5.69
C ASN A 65 -1.82 -9.46 5.74
N ASN A 66 -0.56 -9.47 5.30
CA ASN A 66 0.26 -8.27 5.20
C ASN A 66 -0.32 -7.25 4.20
N VAL A 67 -0.65 -7.70 2.99
CA VAL A 67 -1.24 -6.86 1.94
C VAL A 67 -2.59 -6.30 2.37
N TYR A 68 -3.44 -7.10 3.00
CA TYR A 68 -4.75 -6.65 3.48
C TYR A 68 -4.65 -5.48 4.48
N LYS A 69 -3.67 -5.53 5.40
CA LYS A 69 -3.42 -4.44 6.34
C LYS A 69 -2.95 -3.17 5.63
N ALA A 70 -2.05 -3.31 4.66
CA ALA A 70 -1.57 -2.18 3.87
C ALA A 70 -2.69 -1.57 3.02
N TYR A 71 -3.52 -2.39 2.40
CA TYR A 71 -4.71 -1.94 1.67
C TYR A 71 -5.67 -1.14 2.56
N LYS A 72 -6.01 -1.66 3.75
CA LYS A 72 -6.86 -0.93 4.71
C LYS A 72 -6.25 0.40 5.14
N ARG A 73 -4.93 0.47 5.31
CA ARG A 73 -4.23 1.71 5.63
C ARG A 73 -4.34 2.72 4.49
N ALA A 74 -4.11 2.27 3.25
CA ALA A 74 -4.26 3.11 2.07
C ALA A 74 -5.69 3.62 1.93
N GLN A 75 -6.70 2.75 2.05
CA GLN A 75 -8.12 3.13 1.99
C GLN A 75 -8.48 4.23 2.99
N LYS A 76 -8.03 4.09 4.25
CA LYS A 76 -8.28 5.09 5.29
C LYS A 76 -7.65 6.45 4.98
N GLU A 77 -6.48 6.45 4.33
CA GLU A 77 -5.82 7.69 3.89
C GLU A 77 -6.63 8.39 2.79
N TYR A 78 -7.22 7.63 1.86
CA TYR A 78 -8.12 8.16 0.83
C TYR A 78 -9.44 8.70 1.41
N GLU A 79 -10.09 7.97 2.33
CA GLU A 79 -11.31 8.44 3.03
C GLU A 79 -11.06 9.72 3.84
N GLY A 80 -9.84 9.90 4.37
CA GLY A 80 -9.42 11.12 5.05
C GLY A 80 -9.28 12.33 4.11
N MET A 81 -8.95 12.10 2.83
CA MET A 81 -8.86 13.16 1.82
C MET A 81 -10.23 13.57 1.26
N GLU A 82 -11.21 12.66 1.21
CA GLU A 82 -12.57 12.99 0.72
C GLU A 82 -13.29 14.02 1.61
N ASN A 83 -12.94 14.09 2.90
CA ASN A 83 -13.58 14.98 3.87
C ASN A 83 -12.89 16.35 4.02
N ASP A 84 -11.89 16.68 3.19
CA ASP A 84 -11.24 17.98 3.24
C ASP A 84 -12.16 19.06 2.59
N PRO A 85 -12.60 20.08 3.35
CA PRO A 85 -13.50 21.13 2.85
C PRO A 85 -12.92 21.90 1.65
N ARG A 86 -11.60 21.90 1.47
CA ARG A 86 -10.91 22.57 0.36
C ARG A 86 -11.13 21.84 -0.98
N TYR A 87 -11.36 20.52 -0.97
CA TYR A 87 -11.64 19.71 -2.16
C TYR A 87 -13.14 19.47 -2.37
N ALA A 88 -13.94 19.46 -1.29
CA ALA A 88 -15.40 19.40 -1.36
C ALA A 88 -16.00 20.58 -2.15
N HIS A 89 -15.33 21.74 -2.17
CA HIS A 89 -15.74 22.90 -2.97
C HIS A 89 -15.54 22.66 -4.47
N ARG A 90 -14.40 22.10 -4.91
CA ARG A 90 -14.15 21.81 -6.33
C ARG A 90 -15.06 20.70 -6.87
N ALA A 91 -15.34 19.68 -6.06
CA ALA A 91 -16.26 18.59 -6.43
C ALA A 91 -17.73 19.06 -6.56
N LYS A 92 -18.15 20.07 -5.79
CA LYS A 92 -19.52 20.61 -5.85
C LYS A 92 -19.71 21.71 -6.89
N TYR A 93 -18.69 22.53 -7.14
CA TYR A 93 -18.82 23.71 -8.00
C TYR A 93 -18.20 23.55 -9.39
N GLY A 94 -17.50 22.44 -9.66
CA GLY A 94 -16.82 22.22 -10.94
C GLY A 94 -15.66 23.19 -11.15
N ASP A 95 -14.64 22.78 -11.92
CA ASP A 95 -13.66 23.76 -12.41
C ASP A 95 -14.37 24.60 -13.49
N THR A 96 -15.05 25.67 -13.10
CA THR A 96 -15.40 26.77 -14.02
C THR A 96 -14.12 27.54 -14.31
N LYS A 97 -13.20 26.91 -15.03
CA LYS A 97 -12.24 27.65 -15.82
C LYS A 97 -12.94 27.89 -17.15
N GLU A 98 -13.69 28.98 -17.19
CA GLU A 98 -13.81 29.71 -18.44
C GLU A 98 -12.38 30.16 -18.74
N ASP A 99 -11.68 29.37 -19.55
CA ASP A 99 -10.51 29.86 -20.25
C ASP A 99 -11.05 30.94 -21.18
N ASP A 100 -11.00 32.19 -20.71
CA ASP A 100 -11.18 33.38 -21.55
C ASP A 100 -10.03 33.40 -22.57
N ASP A 101 -10.21 32.65 -23.65
CA ASP A 101 -9.61 32.90 -24.96
C ASP A 101 -10.19 34.24 -25.48
N ASP A 102 -9.69 35.36 -24.97
CA ASP A 102 -9.95 36.68 -25.54
C ASP A 102 -8.63 37.43 -25.82
N ASN A 103 -8.22 37.30 -27.09
CA ASN A 103 -7.43 38.21 -27.95
C ASN A 103 -5.92 38.42 -27.72
#